data_AF-A0A0D0AHQ9-F1
#
_entry.id   AF-A0A0D0AHQ9-F1
#
_cell.length_a   1.000
_cell.length_b   1.000
_cell.length_c   1.000
_cell.angle_alpha   90.00
_cell.angle_beta   90.00
_cell.angle_gamma   90.00
#
_symmetry.space_group_name_H-M   'P 1'
#
loop_
_entity.id
_entity.type
_entity.pdbx_description
1 polymer ?
#
loop_
_entity_poly.entity_id
_entity_poly.type
_entity_poly.pdbx_seq_one_letter_code
_entity_poly.pdbx_strand_id
1 'polypeptide(L)'
;MPFLCVGSYGVAMSTSLRSLLFWRFVQTFGCSGGIPLGAGVIGDIYKLEERGTAIGVFFGATLFGFAVAPFLGGAAAQYWSWRNLHHSLAAWGLLELLLIYLWFPETSHPGTLGIDRLTRRRWIHITWVNPISSLWLLRSPNLFAVVSVFTMYVVYSL
;
A
#
# COMPACT_ATOMS: atom_id res chain seq x y z
N MET A 1 -5.93 7.27 -0.37
CA MET A 1 -6.50 7.61 -1.69
C MET A 1 -6.71 9.10 -1.95
N PRO A 2 -7.42 9.90 -1.13
CA PRO A 2 -7.61 11.33 -1.43
C PRO A 2 -6.29 12.12 -1.45
N PHE A 3 -5.38 11.85 -0.51
CA PHE A 3 -4.04 12.47 -0.49
C PHE A 3 -3.19 12.13 -1.73
N LEU A 4 -3.34 10.92 -2.27
CA LEU A 4 -2.68 10.52 -3.52
C LEU A 4 -3.20 11.34 -4.69
N CYS A 5 -4.52 11.53 -4.81
CA CYS A 5 -5.12 12.30 -5.90
C CYS A 5 -4.70 13.77 -5.86
N VAL A 6 -4.77 14.39 -4.68
CA VAL A 6 -4.36 15.79 -4.46
C VAL A 6 -2.86 15.95 -4.73
N GLY A 7 -2.03 15.04 -4.21
CA GLY A 7 -0.59 15.03 -4.46
C GLY A 7 -0.25 14.89 -5.94
N SER A 8 -0.89 13.96 -6.66
CA SER A 8 -0.71 13.75 -8.10
C SER A 8 -1.08 14.98 -8.93
N TYR A 9 -2.20 15.62 -8.62
CA TYR A 9 -2.60 16.86 -9.29
C TYR A 9 -1.61 18.00 -9.03
N GLY A 10 -1.16 18.15 -7.77
CA GLY A 10 -0.16 19.14 -7.38
C GLY A 10 1.20 18.92 -8.05
N VAL A 11 1.65 17.68 -8.20
CA VAL A 11 2.87 17.34 -8.96
C VAL A 11 2.71 17.75 -10.43
N ALA A 12 1.57 17.46 -11.05
CA ALA A 12 1.31 17.77 -12.45
C ALA A 12 1.29 19.28 -12.75
N MET A 13 0.90 20.12 -11.78
CA MET A 13 0.90 21.58 -11.90
C MET A 13 2.19 22.26 -11.42
N SER A 14 3.12 21.51 -10.81
CA SER A 14 4.33 22.08 -10.23
C SER A 14 5.25 22.69 -11.32
N THR A 15 5.73 23.90 -11.07
CA THR A 15 6.67 24.61 -11.96
C THR A 15 8.07 24.75 -11.34
N SER A 16 8.20 24.45 -10.04
CA SER A 16 9.46 24.50 -9.30
C SER A 16 9.78 23.17 -8.65
N LEU A 17 11.07 22.86 -8.52
CA LEU A 17 11.55 21.60 -7.90
C LEU A 17 11.07 21.46 -6.45
N ARG A 18 11.09 22.55 -5.68
CA ARG A 18 10.64 22.54 -4.26
C ARG A 18 9.16 22.17 -4.15
N SER A 19 8.32 22.77 -5.00
CA SER A 19 6.89 22.44 -5.06
C SER A 19 6.67 21.00 -5.50
N LEU A 20 7.41 20.54 -6.52
CA LEU A 20 7.33 19.17 -7.00
C LEU A 20 7.63 18.17 -5.88
N LEU A 21 8.72 18.35 -5.15
CA LEU A 21 9.11 17.45 -4.05
C LEU A 21 8.10 17.45 -2.90
N PHE A 22 7.56 18.61 -2.54
CA PHE A 22 6.50 18.71 -1.53
C PHE A 22 5.26 17.90 -1.93
N TRP A 23 4.76 18.08 -3.15
CA TRP A 23 3.60 17.33 -3.63
C TRP A 23 3.89 15.84 -3.77
N ARG A 24 5.13 15.48 -4.11
CA ARG A 24 5.56 14.08 -4.17
C ARG A 24 5.52 13.41 -2.79
N PHE A 25 5.91 14.13 -1.74
CA PHE A 25 5.77 13.64 -0.36
C PHE A 25 4.31 13.39 0.02
N VAL A 26 3.41 14.32 -0.32
CA VAL A 26 1.96 14.16 -0.06
C VAL A 26 1.40 12.95 -0.83
N GLN A 27 1.81 12.79 -2.09
CA GLN A 27 1.40 11.67 -2.92
C GLN A 27 1.86 10.32 -2.35
N THR A 28 3.15 10.21 -1.95
CA THR A 28 3.69 8.95 -1.42
C THR A 28 3.10 8.61 -0.06
N PHE A 29 2.86 9.61 0.80
CA PHE A 29 2.14 9.42 2.05
C PHE A 29 0.77 8.78 1.81
N GLY A 30 0.03 9.28 0.81
CA GLY A 30 -1.27 8.75 0.41
C GLY A 30 -1.24 7.33 -0.18
N CYS A 31 -0.09 6.86 -0.67
CA CYS A 31 0.10 5.53 -1.29
C CYS A 31 0.55 4.45 -0.29
N SER A 32 1.17 4.85 0.83
CA SER A 32 1.85 3.96 1.79
C SER A 32 0.99 2.79 2.31
N GLY A 33 -0.32 2.97 2.41
CA GLY A 33 -1.24 1.97 2.97
C GLY A 33 -1.67 0.85 2.01
N GLY A 34 -1.42 0.94 0.70
CA GLY A 34 -2.05 0.05 -0.29
C GLY A 34 -1.79 -1.45 -0.04
N ILE A 35 -0.51 -1.83 0.07
CA ILE A 35 -0.08 -3.22 0.29
C ILE A 35 -0.54 -3.77 1.65
N PRO A 36 -0.28 -3.11 2.80
CA PRO A 36 -0.69 -3.65 4.09
C PRO A 36 -2.21 -3.74 4.26
N LEU A 37 -2.97 -2.78 3.72
CA LEU A 37 -4.43 -2.84 3.75
C LEU A 37 -4.96 -4.00 2.89
N GLY A 38 -4.44 -4.18 1.67
CA GLY A 38 -4.83 -5.30 0.81
C GLY A 38 -4.54 -6.67 1.45
N ALA A 39 -3.35 -6.83 2.02
CA ALA A 39 -2.99 -8.06 2.74
C ALA A 39 -3.83 -8.27 4.02
N GLY A 40 -4.24 -7.19 4.69
CA GLY A 40 -5.16 -7.22 5.83
C GLY A 40 -6.53 -7.75 5.44
N VAL A 41 -7.15 -7.17 4.40
CA VAL A 41 -8.46 -7.59 3.88
C VAL A 41 -8.45 -9.06 3.44
N ILE A 42 -7.40 -9.52 2.77
CA ILE A 42 -7.25 -10.95 2.41
C ILE A 42 -7.17 -11.82 3.67
N GLY A 43 -6.47 -11.34 4.70
CA GLY A 43 -6.38 -12.03 5.99
C GLY A 43 -7.70 -12.10 6.75
N ASP A 44 -8.61 -11.15 6.54
CA ASP A 44 -9.92 -11.11 7.19
C ASP A 44 -10.97 -11.96 6.46
N ILE A 45 -10.84 -12.16 5.15
CA ILE A 45 -11.82 -12.88 4.32
C ILE A 45 -11.46 -14.37 4.15
N TYR A 46 -10.17 -14.71 4.02
CA TYR A 46 -9.74 -16.09 3.73
C TYR A 46 -9.40 -16.88 4.98
N LYS A 47 -9.72 -18.19 4.97
CA LYS A 47 -9.33 -19.14 6.03
C LYS A 47 -7.81 -19.34 6.05
N LEU A 48 -7.27 -19.75 7.20
CA LEU A 48 -5.82 -19.86 7.43
C LEU A 48 -5.12 -20.77 6.42
N GLU A 49 -5.78 -21.84 5.99
CA GLU A 49 -5.26 -22.84 5.07
C GLU A 49 -5.15 -22.32 3.62
N GLU A 50 -6.05 -21.43 3.21
CA GLU A 50 -6.11 -20.88 1.84
C GLU A 50 -5.43 -19.50 1.73
N ARG A 51 -5.20 -18.84 2.88
CA ARG A 51 -4.62 -17.49 2.97
C ARG A 51 -3.25 -17.39 2.30
N GLY A 52 -2.42 -18.42 2.40
CA GLY A 52 -1.09 -18.44 1.76
C GLY A 52 -1.18 -18.29 0.24
N THR A 53 -2.09 -19.02 -0.40
CA THR A 53 -2.32 -18.95 -1.85
C THR A 53 -2.90 -17.59 -2.24
N ALA A 54 -3.90 -17.09 -1.51
CA ALA A 54 -4.52 -15.79 -1.81
C ALA A 54 -3.51 -14.63 -1.69
N ILE A 55 -2.70 -14.62 -0.63
CA ILE A 55 -1.62 -13.64 -0.44
C ILE A 55 -0.56 -13.79 -1.55
N GLY A 56 -0.22 -15.02 -1.93
CA GLY A 56 0.72 -15.30 -3.02
C GLY A 56 0.26 -14.72 -4.36
N VAL A 57 -1.02 -14.91 -4.71
CA VAL A 57 -1.61 -14.32 -5.93
C VAL A 57 -1.63 -12.79 -5.86
N PHE A 58 -1.98 -12.21 -4.70
CA PHE A 58 -1.98 -10.76 -4.50
C PHE A 58 -0.60 -10.12 -4.70
N PHE A 59 0.44 -10.69 -4.05
CA PHE A 59 1.80 -10.21 -4.25
C PHE A 59 2.32 -10.49 -5.65
N GLY A 60 1.96 -11.65 -6.24
CA GLY A 60 2.31 -11.97 -7.62
C GLY A 60 1.79 -10.93 -8.62
N ALA A 61 0.51 -10.56 -8.50
CA ALA A 61 -0.09 -9.50 -9.31
C ALA A 61 0.56 -8.14 -9.06
N THR A 62 0.88 -7.82 -7.80
CA THR A 62 1.54 -6.56 -7.43
C THR A 62 2.95 -6.46 -8.04
N LEU A 63 3.75 -7.52 -7.92
CA LEU A 63 5.11 -7.56 -8.47
C LEU A 63 5.09 -7.52 -10.00
N PHE A 64 4.14 -8.20 -10.63
CA PHE A 64 3.94 -8.10 -12.07
C PHE A 64 3.60 -6.65 -12.47
N GLY A 65 2.74 -5.97 -11.71
CA GLY A 65 2.46 -4.55 -11.89
C GLY A 65 3.74 -3.69 -11.82
N PHE A 66 4.60 -3.92 -10.81
CA PHE A 66 5.88 -3.21 -10.70
C PHE A 66 6.86 -3.54 -11.83
N ALA A 67 6.84 -4.76 -12.36
CA ALA A 67 7.66 -5.12 -13.51
C ALA A 67 7.21 -4.38 -14.78
N VAL A 68 5.89 -4.24 -15.00
CA VAL A 68 5.32 -3.60 -16.18
C VAL A 68 5.34 -2.06 -16.10
N ALA A 69 5.22 -1.50 -14.89
CA ALA A 69 5.08 -0.06 -14.68
C ALA A 69 6.21 0.81 -15.29
N PRO A 70 7.52 0.45 -15.21
CA PRO A 70 8.60 1.23 -15.83
C PRO A 70 8.52 1.26 -17.36
N PHE A 71 8.11 0.17 -18.00
CA PHE A 71 7.99 0.10 -19.45
C PHE A 71 6.87 1.01 -19.94
N LEU A 72 5.69 0.91 -19.32
CA LEU A 72 4.55 1.78 -19.67
C LEU A 72 4.79 3.23 -19.28
N GLY A 73 5.37 3.48 -18.11
CA GLY A 73 5.69 4.81 -17.62
C GLY A 73 6.76 5.51 -18.45
N GLY A 74 7.81 4.78 -18.85
CA GLY A 74 8.87 5.28 -19.72
C GLY A 74 8.36 5.62 -21.12
N ALA A 75 7.59 4.72 -21.74
CA ALA A 75 6.97 4.98 -23.04
C ALA A 75 6.00 6.17 -22.98
N ALA A 76 5.12 6.20 -21.97
CA ALA A 76 4.17 7.30 -21.80
C ALA A 76 4.87 8.64 -21.51
N ALA A 77 5.97 8.65 -20.75
CA ALA A 77 6.74 9.88 -20.50
C ALA A 77 7.39 10.42 -21.79
N GLN A 78 7.82 9.54 -22.70
CA GLN A 78 8.45 9.92 -23.97
C GLN A 78 7.44 10.50 -24.97
N TYR A 79 6.25 9.91 -25.09
CA TYR A 79 5.26 10.33 -26.11
C TYR A 79 4.20 11.30 -25.57
N TRP A 80 3.85 11.24 -24.28
CA TRP A 80 2.66 11.89 -23.74
C TRP A 80 2.94 12.90 -22.61
N SER A 81 4.21 13.15 -22.27
CA SER A 81 4.66 14.00 -21.16
C SER A 81 4.35 13.44 -19.77
N TRP A 82 5.31 13.59 -18.86
CA TRP A 82 5.23 13.15 -17.47
C TRP A 82 4.10 13.82 -16.67
N ARG A 83 3.68 15.04 -17.05
CA ARG A 83 2.58 15.75 -16.38
C ARG A 83 1.24 15.04 -16.58
N ASN A 84 0.99 14.54 -17.80
CA ASN A 84 -0.22 13.81 -18.11
C ASN A 84 -0.27 12.45 -17.41
N LEU A 85 0.89 11.81 -17.21
CA LEU A 85 0.99 10.59 -16.41
C LEU A 85 0.45 10.82 -14.98
N HIS A 86 0.79 11.95 -14.37
CA HIS A 86 0.28 12.31 -13.04
C HIS A 86 -1.21 12.68 -13.03
N HIS A 87 -1.74 13.29 -14.09
CA HIS A 87 -3.18 13.48 -14.23
C HIS A 87 -3.92 12.14 -14.34
N SER A 88 -3.41 11.19 -15.13
CA SER A 88 -3.97 9.84 -15.23
C SER A 88 -3.94 9.10 -13.90
N LEU A 89 -2.84 9.21 -13.14
CA LEU A 89 -2.75 8.66 -11.78
C LEU A 89 -3.79 9.27 -10.83
N ALA A 90 -4.02 10.60 -10.91
CA ALA A 90 -5.05 11.26 -10.12
C ALA A 90 -6.45 10.76 -10.48
N ALA A 91 -6.75 10.60 -11.78
CA ALA A 91 -8.03 10.08 -12.25
C ALA A 91 -8.25 8.63 -11.80
N TRP A 92 -7.23 7.78 -11.91
CA TRP A 92 -7.28 6.39 -11.46
C TRP A 92 -7.50 6.29 -9.95
N GLY A 93 -6.76 7.07 -9.15
CA GLY A 93 -6.95 7.08 -7.69
C GLY A 93 -8.34 7.58 -7.26
N LEU A 94 -8.95 8.47 -8.04
CA LEU A 94 -10.34 8.92 -7.85
C LEU A 94 -11.34 7.82 -8.18
N LEU A 95 -11.11 7.10 -9.27
CA LEU A 95 -11.90 5.93 -9.64
C LEU A 95 -11.83 4.87 -8.55
N GLU A 96 -10.63 4.51 -8.07
CA GLU A 96 -10.45 3.55 -6.97
C GLU A 96 -11.17 4.00 -5.70
N LEU A 97 -11.07 5.29 -5.34
CA LEU A 97 -11.81 5.83 -4.20
C LEU A 97 -13.32 5.64 -4.35
N LEU A 98 -13.85 5.90 -5.55
CA LEU A 98 -15.27 5.73 -5.85
C LEU A 98 -15.68 4.25 -5.84
N LEU A 99 -14.85 3.37 -6.40
CA LEU A 99 -15.09 1.92 -6.37
C LEU A 99 -15.15 1.41 -4.93
N ILE A 100 -14.20 1.82 -4.09
CA ILE A 100 -14.16 1.45 -2.67
C ILE A 100 -15.40 1.99 -1.95
N TYR A 101 -15.76 3.26 -2.19
CA TYR A 101 -16.91 3.87 -1.54
C TYR A 101 -18.24 3.18 -1.88
N LEU A 102 -18.41 2.70 -3.12
CA LEU A 102 -19.66 2.08 -3.57
C LEU A 102 -19.73 0.57 -3.31
N TRP A 103 -18.62 -0.15 -3.48
CA TRP A 103 -18.62 -1.62 -3.51
C TRP A 103 -17.90 -2.30 -2.36
N PHE A 104 -17.10 -1.59 -1.56
CA PHE A 104 -16.38 -2.21 -0.45
C PHE A 104 -17.25 -2.18 0.82
N PRO A 105 -17.92 -3.29 1.20
CA PRO A 105 -18.47 -3.40 2.54
C PRO A 105 -17.33 -3.38 3.55
N GLU A 106 -17.57 -2.84 4.73
CA GLU A 106 -16.58 -2.79 5.80
C GLU A 106 -16.20 -4.22 6.22
N THR A 107 -15.01 -4.68 5.81
CA THR A 107 -14.56 -6.07 5.99
C THR A 107 -13.96 -6.35 7.37
N SER A 108 -13.81 -5.32 8.22
CA SER A 108 -13.34 -5.52 9.60
C SER A 108 -14.46 -6.17 10.41
N HIS A 109 -14.46 -7.50 10.45
CA HIS A 109 -15.40 -8.27 11.26
C HIS A 109 -15.12 -8.00 12.74
N PRO A 110 -16.07 -7.41 13.50
CA PRO A 110 -15.92 -7.27 14.94
C PRO A 110 -16.00 -8.67 15.55
N GLY A 111 -14.93 -9.17 16.17
CA GLY A 111 -14.91 -10.46 16.87
C GLY A 111 -13.75 -11.41 16.55
N THR A 112 -13.07 -11.25 15.41
CA THR A 112 -12.18 -12.30 14.86
C THR A 112 -10.73 -12.17 15.34
N LEU A 113 -10.28 -10.96 15.64
CA LEU A 113 -9.01 -10.71 16.28
C LEU A 113 -9.21 -11.01 17.77
N GLY A 114 -8.42 -11.89 18.38
CA GLY A 114 -8.54 -12.27 19.81
C GLY A 114 -8.50 -11.12 20.83
N ILE A 115 -8.29 -9.88 20.37
CA ILE A 115 -8.52 -8.61 21.08
C ILE A 115 -9.99 -8.39 21.48
N ASP A 116 -10.99 -8.97 20.80
CA ASP A 116 -12.41 -8.79 21.17
C ASP A 116 -12.76 -9.44 22.51
N ARG A 117 -11.97 -10.44 22.96
CA ARG A 117 -12.09 -10.98 24.33
C ARG A 117 -11.59 -9.98 25.39
N LEU A 118 -10.73 -9.04 25.02
CA LEU A 118 -10.21 -7.98 25.91
C LEU A 118 -11.03 -6.68 25.83
N THR A 119 -11.77 -6.47 24.74
CA THR A 119 -12.44 -5.19 24.40
C THR A 119 -13.91 -5.09 24.85
N ARG A 120 -14.45 -6.06 25.61
CA ARG A 120 -15.85 -6.00 26.11
C ARG A 120 -16.18 -4.77 26.99
N ARG A 121 -15.23 -3.89 27.33
CA ARG A 121 -15.43 -2.88 28.38
C ARG A 121 -15.06 -1.42 28.12
N ARG A 122 -14.76 -0.93 26.91
CA ARG A 122 -14.58 0.53 26.75
C ARG A 122 -14.84 1.05 25.35
N TRP A 123 -15.69 2.07 25.30
CA TRP A 123 -16.38 2.58 24.11
C TRP A 123 -15.50 3.44 23.18
N ILE A 124 -14.32 3.89 23.61
CA ILE A 124 -13.36 4.62 22.78
C ILE A 124 -11.96 4.31 23.34
N HIS A 125 -11.20 3.44 22.68
CA HIS A 125 -9.77 3.29 22.97
C HIS A 125 -9.01 3.40 21.66
N ILE A 126 -8.33 4.53 21.47
CA ILE A 126 -7.25 4.63 20.48
C ILE A 126 -6.19 3.66 20.97
N THR A 127 -6.21 2.42 20.47
CA THR A 127 -5.11 1.49 20.71
C THR A 127 -3.91 2.11 20.03
N TRP A 128 -2.98 2.62 20.85
CA TRP A 128 -1.66 3.03 20.42
C TRP A 128 -0.95 1.78 19.90
N VAL A 129 -1.21 1.42 18.64
CA VAL A 129 -0.54 0.34 17.94
C VAL A 129 0.88 0.83 17.75
N ASN A 130 1.78 0.39 18.62
CA ASN A 130 3.18 0.74 18.56
C ASN A 130 3.78 0.16 17.27
N PRO A 131 4.06 0.96 16.22
CA PRO A 131 4.60 0.44 14.96
C PRO A 131 5.99 -0.20 15.15
N ILE A 132 6.68 0.16 16.23
CA ILE A 132 7.97 -0.42 16.62
C ILE A 132 7.79 -1.82 17.22
N SER A 133 6.61 -2.16 17.76
CA SER A 133 6.35 -3.53 18.24
C SER A 133 6.35 -4.55 17.09
N SER A 134 6.01 -4.17 15.87
CA SER A 134 6.17 -5.04 14.69
C SER A 134 7.65 -5.37 14.41
N LEU A 135 8.58 -4.48 14.75
CA LEU A 135 10.02 -4.76 14.67
C LEU A 135 10.45 -5.83 15.68
N TRP A 136 9.66 -6.09 16.72
CA TRP A 136 9.94 -7.18 17.65
C TRP A 136 9.78 -8.57 16.99
N LEU A 137 9.04 -8.71 15.89
CA LEU A 137 9.01 -9.95 15.09
C LEU A 137 10.36 -10.26 14.42
N LEU A 138 11.15 -9.23 14.09
CA LEU A 138 12.54 -9.39 13.59
C LEU A 138 13.50 -9.89 14.69
N ARG A 139 13.07 -9.98 15.95
CA ARG A 139 13.85 -10.60 17.03
C ARG A 139 14.06 -12.09 16.80
N SER A 140 13.21 -12.74 16.01
CA SER A 140 13.44 -14.16 15.67
C SER A 140 14.62 -14.28 14.69
N PRO A 141 15.65 -15.07 15.01
CA PRO A 141 16.86 -15.15 14.20
C PRO A 141 16.58 -15.63 12.76
N ASN A 142 15.57 -16.50 12.61
CA ASN A 142 15.19 -17.05 11.31
C ASN A 142 14.55 -15.99 10.40
N LEU A 143 13.62 -15.17 10.91
CA LEU A 143 13.01 -14.11 10.09
C LEU A 143 14.04 -13.04 9.74
N PHE A 144 14.91 -12.69 10.67
CA PHE A 144 15.99 -11.73 10.40
C PHE A 144 16.94 -12.23 9.30
N ALA A 145 17.34 -13.51 9.35
CA ALA A 145 18.19 -14.12 8.33
C ALA A 145 17.51 -14.12 6.95
N VAL A 146 16.23 -14.53 6.88
CA VAL A 146 15.46 -14.57 5.62
C VAL A 146 15.32 -13.16 5.02
N VAL A 147 14.94 -12.17 5.82
CA VAL A 147 14.77 -10.78 5.36
C VAL A 147 16.10 -10.20 4.90
N SER A 148 17.20 -10.46 5.62
CA SER A 148 18.52 -9.96 5.27
C SER A 148 19.04 -10.56 3.97
N VAL A 149 18.94 -11.89 3.81
CA VAL A 149 19.34 -12.59 2.59
C VAL A 149 18.50 -12.13 1.40
N PHE A 150 17.18 -12.00 1.57
CA PHE A 150 16.30 -11.51 0.52
C PHE A 150 16.64 -10.07 0.09
N THR A 151 16.83 -9.17 1.06
CA THR A 151 17.19 -7.77 0.79
C THR A 151 18.53 -7.68 0.06
N MET A 152 19.51 -8.45 0.53
CA MET A 152 20.85 -8.50 -0.06
C MET A 152 20.80 -9.05 -1.51
N TYR A 153 20.06 -10.13 -1.75
CA TYR A 153 19.84 -10.68 -3.09
C TYR A 153 19.18 -9.68 -4.05
N VAL A 154 18.14 -8.97 -3.60
CA VAL A 154 17.47 -7.95 -4.41
C VAL A 154 18.41 -6.78 -4.71
N VAL A 155 19.19 -6.32 -3.73
CA VAL A 155 20.17 -5.24 -3.94
C VAL A 155 21.27 -5.63 -4.92
N TYR A 156 21.71 -6.89 -4.94
CA TYR A 156 22.72 -7.36 -5.90
C TYR A 156 22.17 -7.67 -7.29
N SER A 157 20.85 -7.86 -7.41
CA SER A 157 20.21 -8.23 -8.69
C SER A 157 19.64 -7.03 -9.46
N LEU A 158 19.68 -5.83 -8.87
CA LEU A 158 19.24 -4.55 -9.45
C LEU A 158 20.44 -3.69 -9.84
#